data_AF-A0A9P2R4Q9-F1
#
_entry.id   AF-A0A9P2R4Q9-F1
#
_cell.length_a   1.000
_cell.length_b   1.000
_cell.length_c   1.000
_cell.angle_alpha   90.00
_cell.angle_beta   90.00
_cell.angle_gamma   90.00
#
_symmetry.space_group_name_H-M   'P 1'
#
loop_
_entity.id
_entity.type
_entity.pdbx_description
1 polymer ?
#
loop_
_entity_poly.entity_id
_entity_poly.type
_entity_poly.pdbx_seq_one_letter_code
_entity_poly.pdbx_strand_id
1 'polypeptide(L)'
;LDRLVQQRGFDGRTQRYHYDLTGKLTQSEDEGLVTLWHYDESDRLTHRTVNGEPAEQWQYDEHGWLTEISHLSEGHQVAVHYGYDDKGRLAGERQTVHNPETGELLWQHETEHAYNEQGLANRVTPDSLPRVEWLTYGSGYLAGMKLGGTPLVEFTRDRLHRETVRSFGNNAYELTSTYTPAGHLQSQRLNSQVYDRDYDWNDNGDLVRISGPRQTREYGYSATGRLESVRTLASDLDIRIPYATDPAGNRLPDPELHPDSTLTAWPDNRIAEDAHYVYRHDEYG
;
A
#
# COMPACT_ATOMS: atom_id res chain seq x y z
N LEU A 1 10.98 17.84 -28.21
CA LEU A 1 10.16 17.02 -27.29
C LEU A 1 10.99 16.80 -26.06
N ASP A 2 10.50 17.24 -24.90
CA ASP A 2 11.15 17.12 -23.61
C ASP A 2 10.86 15.72 -23.04
N ARG A 3 11.63 14.72 -23.48
CA ARG A 3 11.44 13.31 -23.10
C ARG A 3 12.73 12.77 -22.51
N LEU A 4 12.60 12.00 -21.43
CA LEU A 4 13.72 11.37 -20.75
C LEU A 4 14.33 10.30 -21.65
N VAL A 5 15.49 10.58 -22.26
CA VAL A 5 16.21 9.61 -23.10
C VAL A 5 17.26 8.83 -22.34
N GLN A 6 17.69 9.35 -21.19
CA GLN A 6 18.66 8.70 -20.33
C GLN A 6 18.48 9.19 -18.90
N GLN A 7 18.49 8.25 -17.96
CA GLN A 7 18.63 8.53 -16.55
C GLN A 7 19.92 7.88 -16.05
N ARG A 8 20.62 8.57 -15.17
CA ARG A 8 21.70 7.98 -14.37
C ARG A 8 21.30 8.11 -12.92
N GLY A 9 21.12 6.98 -12.23
CA GLY A 9 20.87 7.02 -10.81
C GLY A 9 22.09 7.53 -10.05
N PHE A 10 21.91 7.84 -8.76
CA PHE A 10 23.04 8.02 -7.83
C PHE A 10 23.97 6.80 -7.83
N ASP A 11 23.43 5.70 -8.33
CA ASP A 11 24.10 4.44 -8.53
C ASP A 11 25.00 4.29 -9.74
N GLY A 12 25.10 5.33 -10.55
CA GLY A 12 25.84 5.24 -11.78
C GLY A 12 25.19 4.29 -12.81
N ARG A 13 24.17 3.49 -12.43
CA ARG A 13 23.35 2.72 -13.37
C ARG A 13 22.72 3.70 -14.33
N THR A 14 22.76 3.32 -15.59
CA THR A 14 22.28 4.16 -16.67
C THR A 14 21.17 3.43 -17.38
N GLN A 15 19.96 3.99 -17.30
CA GLN A 15 18.84 3.56 -18.10
C GLN A 15 18.75 4.45 -19.35
N ARG A 16 18.53 3.84 -20.52
CA ARG A 16 18.27 4.58 -21.77
C ARG A 16 16.91 4.24 -22.32
N TYR A 17 16.29 5.22 -22.97
CA TYR A 17 14.95 5.11 -23.52
C TYR A 17 14.93 5.65 -24.94
N HIS A 18 14.28 4.92 -25.84
CA HIS A 18 14.05 5.33 -27.22
C HIS A 18 12.56 5.41 -27.47
N TYR A 19 12.15 6.45 -28.20
CA TYR A 19 10.76 6.70 -28.51
C TYR A 19 10.59 6.85 -30.02
N ASP A 20 9.42 6.48 -30.52
CA ASP A 20 9.06 6.77 -31.91
C ASP A 20 8.67 8.25 -32.11
N LEU A 21 8.30 8.59 -33.36
CA LEU A 21 7.90 9.94 -33.74
C LEU A 21 6.63 10.44 -33.02
N THR A 22 5.78 9.53 -32.54
CA THR A 22 4.57 9.87 -31.77
C THR A 22 4.86 9.98 -30.28
N GLY A 23 5.87 9.26 -29.78
CA GLY A 23 6.29 9.23 -28.39
C GLY A 23 6.03 7.99 -27.61
N LYS A 24 5.71 6.90 -28.29
CA LYS A 24 5.65 5.59 -27.65
C LYS A 24 7.07 5.11 -27.37
N LEU A 25 7.27 4.55 -26.18
CA LEU A 25 8.54 3.93 -25.80
C LEU A 25 8.73 2.69 -26.68
N THR A 26 9.74 2.66 -27.54
CA THR A 26 10.01 1.52 -28.43
C THR A 26 11.14 0.63 -27.93
N GLN A 27 12.05 1.20 -27.13
CA GLN A 27 13.18 0.46 -26.57
C GLN A 27 13.57 1.05 -25.21
N SER A 28 13.93 0.18 -24.27
CA SER A 28 14.64 0.56 -23.05
C SER A 28 15.87 -0.32 -22.85
N GLU A 29 16.95 0.28 -22.35
CA GLU A 29 18.18 -0.41 -21.97
C GLU A 29 18.41 -0.21 -20.47
N ASP A 30 18.59 -1.31 -19.73
CA ASP A 30 18.92 -1.27 -18.30
C ASP A 30 19.85 -2.44 -17.94
N GLU A 31 21.01 -2.15 -17.37
CA GLU A 31 22.02 -3.15 -16.97
C GLU A 31 22.34 -4.25 -18.02
N GLY A 32 22.32 -3.89 -19.31
CA GLY A 32 22.58 -4.83 -20.42
C GLY A 32 21.37 -5.63 -20.88
N LEU A 33 20.20 -5.44 -20.25
CA LEU A 33 18.91 -5.89 -20.75
C LEU A 33 18.39 -4.87 -21.77
N VAL A 34 18.09 -5.34 -22.97
CA VAL A 34 17.45 -4.54 -24.02
C VAL A 34 16.01 -5.01 -24.16
N THR A 35 15.06 -4.16 -23.76
CA THR A 35 13.63 -4.42 -23.96
C THR A 35 13.13 -3.70 -25.19
N LEU A 36 12.48 -4.40 -26.11
CA LEU A 36 11.77 -3.79 -27.24
C LEU A 36 10.26 -3.92 -27.04
N TRP A 37 9.53 -2.84 -27.30
CA TRP A 37 8.08 -2.76 -27.14
C TRP A 37 7.40 -2.62 -28.50
N HIS A 38 6.40 -3.45 -28.76
CA HIS A 38 5.72 -3.51 -30.06
C HIS A 38 4.25 -3.18 -29.93
N TYR A 39 3.74 -2.37 -30.84
CA TYR A 39 2.39 -1.83 -30.80
C TYR A 39 1.60 -2.22 -32.04
N ASP A 40 0.28 -2.35 -31.92
CA ASP A 40 -0.62 -2.45 -33.06
C ASP A 40 -0.94 -1.08 -33.69
N GLU A 41 -1.76 -1.09 -34.74
CA GLU A 41 -2.21 0.12 -35.45
C GLU A 41 -3.08 1.05 -34.60
N SER A 42 -3.60 0.57 -33.47
CA SER A 42 -4.37 1.36 -32.50
C SER A 42 -3.51 1.84 -31.33
N ASP A 43 -2.18 1.80 -31.47
CA ASP A 43 -1.20 2.21 -30.48
C ASP A 43 -1.24 1.41 -29.16
N ARG A 44 -1.79 0.19 -29.18
CA ARG A 44 -1.84 -0.70 -28.01
C ARG A 44 -0.65 -1.65 -28.02
N LEU A 45 -0.11 -1.93 -26.84
CA LEU A 45 1.04 -2.82 -26.69
C LEU A 45 0.62 -4.26 -27.01
N THR A 46 1.33 -4.96 -27.91
CA THR A 46 0.99 -6.34 -28.31
C THR A 46 1.98 -7.36 -27.77
N HIS A 47 3.26 -7.02 -27.72
CA HIS A 47 4.29 -7.87 -27.13
C HIS A 47 5.54 -7.05 -26.81
N ARG A 48 6.38 -7.62 -25.97
CA ARG A 48 7.74 -7.13 -25.75
C ARG A 48 8.75 -8.27 -25.84
N THR A 49 9.97 -7.93 -26.22
CA THR A 49 11.11 -8.85 -26.20
C THR A 49 12.15 -8.34 -25.24
N VAL A 50 12.89 -9.25 -24.61
CA VAL A 50 14.06 -8.94 -23.77
C VAL A 50 15.25 -9.65 -24.37
N ASN A 51 16.28 -8.89 -24.75
CA ASN A 51 17.47 -9.37 -25.46
C ASN A 51 17.14 -10.17 -26.74
N GLY A 52 16.06 -9.79 -27.43
CA GLY A 52 15.59 -10.44 -28.66
C GLY A 52 14.69 -11.66 -28.43
N GLU A 53 14.57 -12.15 -27.20
CA GLU A 53 13.69 -13.28 -26.87
C GLU A 53 12.28 -12.77 -26.50
N PRO A 54 11.20 -13.48 -26.91
CA PRO A 54 9.85 -13.16 -26.47
C PRO A 54 9.73 -13.17 -24.95
N ALA A 55 9.14 -12.11 -24.39
CA ALA A 55 8.87 -12.02 -22.95
C ALA A 55 7.35 -12.09 -22.72
N GLU A 56 6.63 -10.98 -22.79
CA GLU A 56 5.19 -10.92 -22.59
C GLU A 56 4.44 -10.57 -23.88
N GLN A 57 3.20 -11.04 -23.95
CA GLN A 57 2.23 -10.78 -25.01
C GLN A 57 0.93 -10.27 -24.41
N TRP A 58 0.22 -9.42 -25.15
CA TRP A 58 -1.06 -8.82 -24.79
C TRP A 58 -2.04 -9.02 -25.94
N GLN A 59 -3.27 -9.40 -25.62
CA GLN A 59 -4.37 -9.56 -26.58
C GLN A 59 -5.54 -8.67 -26.20
N TYR A 60 -6.29 -8.22 -27.20
CA TYR A 60 -7.43 -7.33 -27.02
C TYR A 60 -8.63 -7.84 -27.81
N ASP A 61 -9.84 -7.54 -27.34
CA ASP A 61 -11.07 -7.75 -28.10
C ASP A 61 -11.34 -6.63 -29.12
N GLU A 62 -12.47 -6.73 -29.81
CA GLU A 62 -12.94 -5.75 -30.80
C GLU A 62 -13.32 -4.38 -30.19
N HIS A 63 -13.66 -4.33 -28.89
CA HIS A 63 -13.88 -3.07 -28.16
C HIS A 63 -12.56 -2.43 -27.72
N GLY A 64 -11.46 -3.18 -27.84
CA GLY A 64 -10.12 -2.81 -27.43
C GLY A 64 -9.84 -2.99 -25.95
N TRP A 65 -10.64 -3.81 -25.26
CA TRP A 65 -10.37 -4.22 -23.90
C TRP A 65 -9.33 -5.33 -23.88
N LEU A 66 -8.41 -5.26 -22.92
CA LEU A 66 -7.35 -6.24 -22.76
C LEU A 66 -7.96 -7.57 -22.31
N THR A 67 -7.81 -8.64 -23.08
CA THR A 67 -8.40 -9.95 -22.81
C THR A 67 -7.40 -10.98 -22.30
N GLU A 68 -6.12 -10.83 -22.65
CA GLU A 68 -5.07 -11.76 -22.20
C GLU A 68 -3.74 -11.03 -22.01
N ILE A 69 -3.00 -11.39 -20.96
CA ILE A 69 -1.54 -11.21 -20.87
C ILE A 69 -0.92 -12.60 -20.70
N SER A 70 0.07 -12.96 -21.51
CA SER A 70 0.75 -14.25 -21.39
C SER A 70 2.25 -14.18 -21.62
N HIS A 71 2.98 -15.12 -21.01
CA HIS A 71 4.43 -15.29 -21.15
C HIS A 71 4.86 -16.73 -20.83
N LEU A 72 6.11 -17.05 -21.16
CA LEU A 72 6.76 -18.26 -20.68
C LEU A 72 7.48 -17.99 -19.35
N SER A 73 7.20 -18.81 -18.34
CA SER A 73 7.86 -18.77 -17.05
C SER A 73 8.29 -20.18 -16.65
N GLU A 74 9.59 -20.37 -16.42
CA GLU A 74 10.17 -21.67 -16.03
C GLU A 74 9.71 -22.85 -16.92
N GLY A 75 9.57 -22.63 -18.23
CA GLY A 75 9.13 -23.65 -19.19
C GLY A 75 7.62 -23.86 -19.28
N HIS A 76 6.81 -23.05 -18.59
CA HIS A 76 5.34 -23.12 -18.63
C HIS A 76 4.75 -21.88 -19.29
N GLN A 77 3.64 -22.03 -19.99
CA GLN A 77 2.87 -20.88 -20.48
C GLN A 77 1.94 -20.41 -19.37
N VAL A 78 2.17 -19.19 -18.89
CA VAL A 78 1.36 -18.55 -17.85
C VAL A 78 0.56 -17.43 -18.50
N ALA A 79 -0.74 -17.39 -18.23
CA ALA A 79 -1.64 -16.37 -18.78
C ALA A 79 -2.60 -15.83 -17.71
N VAL A 80 -2.95 -14.56 -17.84
CA VAL A 80 -4.08 -13.94 -17.14
C VAL A 80 -5.08 -13.50 -18.19
N HIS A 81 -6.31 -14.01 -18.07
CA HIS A 81 -7.44 -13.71 -18.94
C HIS A 81 -8.38 -12.76 -18.23
N TYR A 82 -8.90 -11.77 -18.95
CA TYR A 82 -9.81 -10.76 -18.42
C TYR A 82 -11.15 -10.82 -19.14
N GLY A 83 -12.23 -10.92 -18.37
CA GLY A 83 -13.60 -10.84 -18.86
C GLY A 83 -14.25 -9.53 -18.41
N TYR A 84 -15.09 -8.95 -19.27
CA TYR A 84 -15.78 -7.69 -19.00
C TYR A 84 -17.30 -7.87 -19.10
N ASP A 85 -18.04 -7.04 -18.36
CA ASP A 85 -19.48 -6.92 -18.53
C ASP A 85 -19.85 -5.99 -19.70
N ASP A 86 -21.14 -5.90 -20.01
CA ASP A 86 -21.67 -5.06 -21.11
C ASP A 86 -21.37 -3.56 -20.96
N LYS A 87 -20.85 -3.12 -19.81
CA LYS A 87 -20.44 -1.73 -19.55
C LYS A 87 -18.93 -1.55 -19.61
N GLY A 88 -18.17 -2.58 -19.96
CA GLY A 88 -16.71 -2.56 -20.01
C GLY A 88 -16.03 -2.60 -18.65
N ARG A 89 -16.72 -3.07 -17.62
CA ARG A 89 -16.14 -3.24 -16.29
C ARG A 89 -15.64 -4.67 -16.14
N LEU A 90 -14.52 -4.84 -15.45
CA LEU A 90 -13.93 -6.15 -15.19
C LEU A 90 -14.93 -7.06 -14.45
N ALA A 91 -15.39 -8.12 -15.11
CA ALA A 91 -16.34 -9.08 -14.57
C ALA A 91 -15.67 -10.37 -14.09
N GLY A 92 -14.46 -10.66 -14.58
CA GLY A 92 -13.71 -11.81 -14.12
C GLY A 92 -12.25 -11.80 -14.55
N GLU A 93 -11.44 -12.51 -13.78
CA GLU A 93 -10.03 -12.77 -14.05
C GLU A 93 -9.80 -14.27 -13.96
N ARG A 94 -9.15 -14.85 -14.95
CA ARG A 94 -8.75 -16.26 -14.94
C ARG A 94 -7.27 -16.38 -15.18
N GLN A 95 -6.55 -16.94 -14.23
CA GLN A 95 -5.14 -17.26 -14.36
C GLN A 95 -5.00 -18.71 -14.81
N THR A 96 -4.15 -18.99 -15.77
CA THR A 96 -3.88 -20.35 -16.23
C THR A 96 -2.38 -20.63 -16.35
N VAL A 97 -2.03 -21.89 -16.12
CA VAL A 97 -0.71 -22.44 -16.39
C VAL A 97 -0.88 -23.65 -17.29
N HIS A 98 -0.26 -23.62 -18.46
CA HIS A 98 -0.30 -24.70 -19.44
C HIS A 98 1.10 -25.25 -19.70
N ASN A 99 1.15 -26.53 -20.08
CA ASN A 99 2.30 -27.08 -20.76
C ASN A 99 2.33 -26.52 -22.20
N PRO A 100 3.38 -25.77 -22.60
CA PRO A 100 3.43 -25.12 -23.90
C PRO A 100 3.57 -26.11 -25.07
N GLU A 101 4.10 -27.31 -24.85
CA GLU A 101 4.28 -28.32 -25.90
C GLU A 101 3.00 -29.11 -26.17
N THR A 102 2.25 -29.45 -25.11
CA THR A 102 1.05 -30.30 -25.21
C THR A 102 -0.26 -29.52 -25.17
N GLY A 103 -0.24 -28.26 -24.70
CA GLY A 103 -1.44 -27.44 -24.44
C GLY A 103 -2.22 -27.85 -23.19
N GLU A 104 -1.75 -28.85 -22.43
CA GLU A 104 -2.41 -29.34 -21.22
C GLU A 104 -2.55 -28.23 -20.17
N LEU A 105 -3.76 -28.04 -19.63
CA LEU A 105 -4.01 -27.15 -18.50
C LEU A 105 -3.51 -27.82 -17.22
N LEU A 106 -2.47 -27.26 -16.61
CA LEU A 106 -1.85 -27.79 -15.40
C LEU A 106 -2.46 -27.18 -14.14
N TRP A 107 -2.85 -25.92 -14.21
CA TRP A 107 -3.46 -25.19 -13.11
C TRP A 107 -4.30 -24.02 -13.62
N GLN A 108 -5.37 -23.71 -12.92
CA GLN A 108 -6.12 -22.47 -13.11
C GLN A 108 -6.61 -21.91 -11.78
N HIS A 109 -6.84 -20.61 -11.77
CA HIS A 109 -7.57 -19.90 -10.73
C HIS A 109 -8.51 -18.88 -11.37
N GLU A 110 -9.75 -18.82 -10.90
CA GLU A 110 -10.75 -17.86 -11.38
C GLU A 110 -11.28 -16.97 -10.26
N THR A 111 -11.46 -15.70 -10.56
CA THR A 111 -12.11 -14.73 -9.67
C THR A 111 -13.13 -13.94 -10.45
N GLU A 112 -14.38 -13.94 -9.99
CA GLU A 112 -15.46 -13.13 -10.55
C GLU A 112 -15.66 -11.84 -9.75
N HIS A 113 -15.97 -10.75 -10.45
CA HIS A 113 -16.23 -9.43 -9.89
C HIS A 113 -17.67 -9.03 -10.19
N ALA A 114 -18.36 -8.45 -9.20
CA ALA A 114 -19.69 -7.89 -9.41
C ALA A 114 -19.83 -6.49 -8.82
N TYR A 115 -20.77 -5.76 -9.41
CA TYR A 115 -21.03 -4.36 -9.11
C TYR A 115 -22.48 -4.17 -8.70
N ASN A 116 -22.72 -3.21 -7.81
CA ASN A 116 -24.08 -2.79 -7.46
C ASN A 116 -24.71 -1.93 -8.58
N GLU A 117 -25.96 -1.52 -8.39
CA GLU A 117 -26.70 -0.69 -9.36
C GLU A 117 -26.06 0.68 -9.64
N GLN A 118 -25.32 1.24 -8.67
CA GLN A 118 -24.57 2.49 -8.81
C GLN A 118 -23.23 2.29 -9.54
N GLY A 119 -22.86 1.05 -9.82
CA GLY A 119 -21.62 0.68 -10.50
C GLY A 119 -20.40 0.56 -9.59
N LEU A 120 -20.59 0.52 -8.27
CA LEU A 120 -19.50 0.27 -7.31
C LEU A 120 -19.25 -1.24 -7.21
N ALA A 121 -17.98 -1.64 -7.27
CA ALA A 121 -17.58 -3.02 -7.02
C ALA A 121 -18.00 -3.40 -5.59
N ASN A 122 -18.79 -4.46 -5.47
CA ASN A 122 -19.38 -4.84 -4.18
C ASN A 122 -19.33 -6.33 -3.90
N ARG A 123 -18.80 -7.14 -4.83
CA ARG A 123 -18.63 -8.57 -4.60
C ARG A 123 -17.45 -9.12 -5.40
N VAL A 124 -16.70 -9.99 -4.74
CA VAL A 124 -15.66 -10.82 -5.35
C VAL A 124 -15.95 -12.28 -5.02
N THR A 125 -15.92 -13.16 -6.03
CA THR A 125 -16.11 -14.59 -5.86
C THR A 125 -14.88 -15.32 -6.41
N PRO A 126 -13.90 -15.68 -5.56
CA PRO A 126 -12.83 -16.56 -5.96
C PRO A 126 -13.36 -17.98 -6.15
N ASP A 127 -12.71 -18.75 -7.02
CA ASP A 127 -13.01 -20.17 -7.14
C ASP A 127 -12.80 -20.90 -5.82
N SER A 128 -13.66 -21.89 -5.56
CA SER A 128 -13.57 -22.78 -4.40
C SER A 128 -13.59 -22.10 -3.01
N LEU A 129 -13.81 -20.79 -2.94
CA LEU A 129 -13.89 -20.02 -1.69
C LEU A 129 -15.24 -19.30 -1.58
N PRO A 130 -15.72 -19.02 -0.35
CA PRO A 130 -16.91 -18.22 -0.17
C PRO A 130 -16.70 -16.80 -0.72
N ARG A 131 -17.71 -16.26 -1.42
CA ARG A 131 -17.69 -14.88 -1.90
C ARG A 131 -17.50 -13.86 -0.78
N VAL A 132 -16.79 -12.78 -1.09
CA VAL A 132 -16.68 -11.58 -0.27
C VAL A 132 -17.64 -10.55 -0.81
N GLU A 133 -18.46 -9.96 0.06
CA GLU A 133 -19.43 -8.93 -0.31
C GLU A 133 -19.26 -7.69 0.56
N TRP A 134 -19.15 -6.52 -0.06
CA TRP A 134 -19.10 -5.23 0.63
C TRP A 134 -20.48 -4.57 0.57
N LEU A 135 -20.98 -4.17 1.73
CA LEU A 135 -22.22 -3.43 1.87
C LEU A 135 -21.89 -1.96 1.91
N THR A 136 -22.47 -1.17 1.01
CA THR A 136 -22.25 0.27 0.95
C THR A 136 -23.56 1.04 1.05
N TYR A 137 -23.47 2.31 1.44
CA TYR A 137 -24.59 3.24 1.46
C TYR A 137 -24.17 4.62 0.95
N GLY A 138 -25.16 5.44 0.55
CA GLY A 138 -24.91 6.78 0.02
C GLY A 138 -24.03 6.74 -1.24
N SER A 139 -22.93 7.49 -1.22
CA SER A 139 -21.94 7.60 -2.30
C SER A 139 -20.84 6.54 -2.26
N GLY A 140 -21.03 5.43 -1.52
CA GLY A 140 -20.06 4.34 -1.41
C GLY A 140 -19.44 4.14 -0.03
N TYR A 141 -20.02 4.72 1.03
CA TYR A 141 -19.54 4.48 2.40
C TYR A 141 -19.74 3.03 2.80
N LEU A 142 -18.69 2.38 3.28
CA LEU A 142 -18.70 0.95 3.65
C LEU A 142 -19.48 0.70 4.95
N ALA A 143 -20.68 0.16 4.88
CA ALA A 143 -21.47 -0.27 6.05
C ALA A 143 -20.96 -1.57 6.68
N GLY A 144 -20.38 -2.47 5.88
CA GLY A 144 -19.88 -3.75 6.38
C GLY A 144 -19.40 -4.68 5.28
N MET A 145 -18.94 -5.87 5.68
CA MET A 145 -18.46 -6.92 4.78
C MET A 145 -19.01 -8.27 5.21
N LYS A 146 -19.31 -9.13 4.23
CA LYS A 146 -19.70 -10.53 4.45
C LYS A 146 -18.74 -11.48 3.76
N LEU A 147 -18.55 -12.66 4.34
CA LEU A 147 -17.88 -13.81 3.72
C LEU A 147 -18.86 -14.97 3.67
N GLY A 148 -19.17 -15.45 2.47
CA GLY A 148 -20.15 -16.54 2.29
C GLY A 148 -21.54 -16.21 2.86
N GLY A 149 -21.93 -14.94 2.82
CA GLY A 149 -23.18 -14.45 3.43
C GLY A 149 -23.12 -14.21 4.94
N THR A 150 -22.04 -14.61 5.62
CA THR A 150 -21.85 -14.36 7.06
C THR A 150 -21.24 -12.97 7.28
N PRO A 151 -21.86 -12.06 8.04
CA PRO A 151 -21.24 -10.78 8.41
C PRO A 151 -19.90 -11.00 9.11
N LEU A 152 -18.85 -10.35 8.61
CA LEU A 152 -17.52 -10.40 9.20
C LEU A 152 -17.12 -9.09 9.89
N VAL A 153 -17.45 -7.96 9.27
CA VAL A 153 -17.24 -6.63 9.85
C VAL A 153 -18.46 -5.75 9.61
N GLU A 154 -18.85 -5.00 10.63
CA GLU A 154 -19.91 -4.00 10.53
C GLU A 154 -19.41 -2.67 11.08
N PHE A 155 -19.88 -1.59 10.48
CA PHE A 155 -19.50 -0.24 10.85
C PHE A 155 -20.74 0.62 11.10
N THR A 156 -20.80 1.25 12.27
CA THR A 156 -21.71 2.37 12.53
C THR A 156 -20.94 3.67 12.36
N ARG A 157 -21.61 4.67 11.77
CA ARG A 157 -21.03 5.99 11.53
C ARG A 157 -21.94 7.10 12.04
N ASP A 158 -21.33 8.23 12.37
CA ASP A 158 -22.06 9.46 12.66
C ASP A 158 -22.53 10.17 11.38
N ARG A 159 -23.21 11.32 11.56
CA ARG A 159 -23.69 12.18 10.46
C ARG A 159 -22.61 12.80 9.59
N LEU A 160 -21.34 12.74 10.01
CA LEU A 160 -20.18 13.18 9.25
C LEU A 160 -19.46 11.99 8.58
N HIS A 161 -20.08 10.81 8.62
CA HIS A 161 -19.54 9.55 8.08
C HIS A 161 -18.23 9.10 8.74
N ARG A 162 -17.98 9.51 9.99
CA ARG A 162 -16.86 9.01 10.80
C ARG A 162 -17.29 7.73 11.52
N GLU A 163 -16.39 6.75 11.60
CA GLU A 163 -16.64 5.46 12.26
C GLU A 163 -16.82 5.65 13.77
N THR A 164 -18.01 5.36 14.29
CA THR A 164 -18.28 5.41 15.73
C THR A 164 -18.28 4.04 16.38
N VAL A 165 -18.62 2.99 15.62
CA VAL A 165 -18.55 1.59 16.09
C VAL A 165 -18.03 0.72 14.97
N ARG A 166 -17.15 -0.22 15.31
CA ARG A 166 -16.76 -1.35 14.47
C ARG A 166 -16.92 -2.65 15.23
N SER A 167 -17.57 -3.63 14.64
CA SER A 167 -17.70 -4.97 15.21
C SER A 167 -17.13 -6.05 14.28
N PHE A 168 -16.61 -7.14 14.86
CA PHE A 168 -16.23 -8.36 14.14
C PHE A 168 -16.84 -9.60 14.78
N GLY A 169 -17.11 -10.62 13.96
CA GLY A 169 -17.46 -11.96 14.42
C GLY A 169 -18.69 -11.99 15.34
N ASN A 170 -19.78 -11.33 14.93
CA ASN A 170 -21.00 -11.16 15.73
C ASN A 170 -20.73 -10.54 17.12
N ASN A 171 -20.04 -9.40 17.14
CA ASN A 171 -19.68 -8.64 18.34
C ASN A 171 -18.69 -9.32 19.30
N ALA A 172 -17.98 -10.36 18.84
CA ALA A 172 -16.84 -10.92 19.59
C ALA A 172 -15.75 -9.87 19.83
N TYR A 173 -15.61 -8.94 18.89
CA TYR A 173 -14.89 -7.69 19.04
C TYR A 173 -15.84 -6.54 18.72
N GLU A 174 -15.85 -5.51 19.56
CA GLU A 174 -16.47 -4.22 19.31
C GLU A 174 -15.48 -3.12 19.72
N LEU A 175 -15.35 -2.12 18.87
CA LEU A 175 -14.58 -0.90 19.10
C LEU A 175 -15.53 0.28 18.96
N THR A 176 -15.75 1.01 20.04
CA THR A 176 -16.44 2.29 20.02
C THR A 176 -15.42 3.43 19.99
N SER A 177 -15.55 4.33 19.01
CA SER A 177 -14.70 5.50 18.85
C SER A 177 -15.51 6.78 19.07
N THR A 178 -14.94 7.73 19.81
CA THR A 178 -15.51 9.08 19.98
C THR A 178 -14.56 10.13 19.45
N TYR A 179 -15.10 11.31 19.11
CA TYR A 179 -14.34 12.38 18.49
C TYR A 179 -14.60 13.72 19.18
N THR A 180 -13.57 14.55 19.24
CA THR A 180 -13.67 15.94 19.70
C THR A 180 -14.52 16.76 18.72
N PRO A 181 -15.01 17.96 19.12
CA PRO A 181 -15.70 18.87 18.20
C PRO A 181 -14.85 19.28 16.98
N ALA A 182 -13.53 19.35 17.13
CA ALA A 182 -12.58 19.62 16.04
C ALA A 182 -12.37 18.41 15.11
N GLY A 183 -12.88 17.24 15.49
CA GLY A 183 -12.85 16.03 14.67
C GLY A 183 -11.72 15.07 14.96
N HIS A 184 -10.88 15.35 15.96
CA HIS A 184 -9.81 14.45 16.38
C HIS A 184 -10.38 13.27 17.16
N LEU A 185 -9.75 12.09 17.03
CA LEU A 185 -10.10 10.91 17.84
C LEU A 185 -9.91 11.25 19.31
N GLN A 186 -10.93 11.05 20.13
CA GLN A 186 -10.94 11.40 21.55
C GLN A 186 -10.78 10.16 22.43
N SER A 187 -11.50 9.09 22.11
CA SER A 187 -11.38 7.84 22.85
C SER A 187 -11.71 6.63 22.00
N GLN A 188 -11.15 5.51 22.41
CA GLN A 188 -11.45 4.18 21.90
C GLN A 188 -11.75 3.26 23.08
N ARG A 189 -12.88 2.56 22.99
CA ARG A 189 -13.36 1.60 23.98
C ARG A 189 -13.56 0.25 23.32
N LEU A 190 -13.01 -0.80 23.92
CA LEU A 190 -13.10 -2.16 23.41
C LEU A 190 -13.88 -3.07 24.36
N ASN A 191 -14.25 -4.26 23.88
CA ASN A 191 -14.83 -5.33 24.72
C ASN A 191 -13.97 -5.67 25.94
N SER A 192 -12.67 -5.41 25.88
CA SER A 192 -11.75 -5.53 27.00
C SER A 192 -11.15 -4.17 27.35
N GLN A 193 -11.56 -3.64 28.50
CA GLN A 193 -11.19 -2.30 28.96
C GLN A 193 -9.67 -2.11 29.07
N VAL A 194 -8.87 -3.17 29.24
CA VAL A 194 -7.40 -3.08 29.33
C VAL A 194 -6.76 -2.51 28.06
N TYR A 195 -7.50 -2.51 26.94
CA TYR A 195 -7.08 -1.94 25.66
C TYR A 195 -7.71 -0.58 25.36
N ASP A 196 -8.53 -0.04 26.27
CA ASP A 196 -9.11 1.28 26.09
C ASP A 196 -8.01 2.34 25.98
N ARG A 197 -8.30 3.37 25.18
CA ARG A 197 -7.40 4.50 24.93
C ARG A 197 -8.16 5.81 24.98
N ASP A 198 -7.54 6.82 25.58
CA ASP A 198 -7.93 8.22 25.50
C ASP A 198 -6.82 9.02 24.82
N TYR A 199 -7.21 10.00 24.02
CA TYR A 199 -6.32 10.78 23.17
C TYR A 199 -6.52 12.27 23.46
N ASP A 200 -5.43 12.96 23.76
CA ASP A 200 -5.44 14.41 23.95
C ASP A 200 -4.60 15.11 22.90
N TRP A 201 -5.08 16.27 22.48
CA TRP A 201 -4.51 17.05 21.40
C TRP A 201 -4.26 18.47 21.90
N ASN A 202 -3.18 19.11 21.43
CA ASN A 202 -2.97 20.54 21.68
C ASN A 202 -3.78 21.40 20.68
N ASP A 203 -3.70 22.73 20.84
CA ASP A 203 -4.41 23.68 19.98
C ASP A 203 -3.91 23.70 18.52
N ASN A 204 -2.69 23.22 18.27
CA ASN A 204 -2.14 23.06 16.92
C ASN A 204 -2.64 21.79 16.22
N GLY A 205 -3.30 20.89 16.96
CA GLY A 205 -3.75 19.60 16.46
C GLY A 205 -2.71 18.48 16.56
N ASP A 206 -1.64 18.66 17.32
CA ASP A 206 -0.67 17.60 17.62
C ASP A 206 -1.19 16.69 18.74
N LEU A 207 -0.98 15.38 18.61
CA LEU A 207 -1.33 14.39 19.62
C LEU A 207 -0.36 14.48 20.80
N VAL A 208 -0.80 15.00 21.95
CA VAL A 208 0.08 15.21 23.11
C VAL A 208 -0.02 14.10 24.15
N ARG A 209 -1.08 13.28 24.12
CA ARG A 209 -1.20 12.15 25.06
C ARG A 209 -2.01 11.00 24.49
N ILE A 210 -1.55 9.79 24.75
CA ILE A 210 -2.33 8.55 24.65
C ILE A 210 -2.35 7.92 26.04
N SER A 211 -3.52 7.84 26.67
CA SER A 211 -3.69 7.24 27.98
C SER A 211 -4.45 5.92 27.86
N GLY A 212 -3.94 4.84 28.46
CA GLY A 212 -4.64 3.58 28.61
C GLY A 212 -4.42 2.99 30.00
N PRO A 213 -5.15 1.93 30.40
CA PRO A 213 -5.12 1.43 31.77
C PRO A 213 -3.76 0.92 32.26
N ARG A 214 -2.89 0.50 31.34
CA ARG A 214 -1.55 -0.04 31.65
C ARG A 214 -0.42 0.97 31.47
N GLN A 215 -0.64 1.99 30.65
CA GLN A 215 0.42 2.88 30.20
C GLN A 215 -0.19 4.17 29.66
N THR A 216 0.45 5.29 29.98
CA THR A 216 0.25 6.59 29.34
C THR A 216 1.51 6.99 28.59
N ARG A 217 1.36 7.54 27.38
CA ARG A 217 2.44 8.16 26.61
C ARG A 217 2.11 9.62 26.40
N GLU A 218 3.05 10.50 26.72
CA GLU A 218 2.95 11.94 26.51
C GLU A 218 3.99 12.36 25.47
N TYR A 219 3.61 13.24 24.56
CA TYR A 219 4.44 13.69 23.44
C TYR A 219 4.70 15.20 23.57
N GLY A 220 5.98 15.57 23.57
CA GLY A 220 6.41 16.96 23.58
C GLY A 220 6.89 17.38 22.20
N TYR A 221 6.47 18.56 21.74
CA TYR A 221 6.80 19.10 20.42
C TYR A 221 7.48 20.45 20.53
N SER A 222 8.38 20.73 19.57
CA SER A 222 8.96 22.04 19.35
C SER A 222 7.90 23.04 18.84
N ALA A 223 8.24 24.33 18.82
CA ALA A 223 7.39 25.37 18.22
C ALA A 223 7.12 25.18 16.72
N THR A 224 7.90 24.34 16.03
CA THR A 224 7.73 24.02 14.60
C THR A 224 7.04 22.67 14.39
N GLY A 225 6.48 22.05 15.43
CA GLY A 225 5.75 20.77 15.35
C GLY A 225 6.64 19.52 15.32
N ARG A 226 7.92 19.65 15.72
CA ARG A 226 8.85 18.52 15.73
C ARG A 226 8.77 17.76 17.05
N LEU A 227 8.68 16.43 17.02
CA LEU A 227 8.69 15.62 18.24
C LEU A 227 10.05 15.77 18.96
N GLU A 228 10.04 16.27 20.19
CA GLU A 228 11.24 16.52 21.02
C GLU A 228 11.35 15.54 22.19
N SER A 229 10.24 14.96 22.66
CA SER A 229 10.29 13.93 23.70
C SER A 229 9.05 13.05 23.71
N VAL A 230 9.24 11.82 24.17
CA VAL A 230 8.15 10.91 24.55
C VAL A 230 8.35 10.50 25.99
N ARG A 231 7.38 10.82 26.86
CA ARG A 231 7.34 10.34 28.23
C ARG A 231 6.40 9.16 28.33
N THR A 232 6.87 8.06 28.91
CA THR A 232 6.08 6.86 29.14
C THR A 232 5.89 6.65 30.64
N LEU A 233 4.63 6.59 31.05
CA LEU A 233 4.18 6.42 32.43
C LEU A 233 3.44 5.09 32.59
N ALA A 234 3.82 4.29 33.58
CA ALA A 234 3.11 3.11 34.06
C ALA A 234 3.30 2.99 35.59
N SER A 235 2.70 1.98 36.24
CA SER A 235 2.71 1.83 37.70
C SER A 235 4.11 1.82 38.33
N ASP A 236 5.11 1.36 37.59
CA ASP A 236 6.51 1.21 38.00
C ASP A 236 7.49 1.83 36.99
N LEU A 237 7.00 2.67 36.07
CA LEU A 237 7.81 3.25 34.99
C LEU A 237 7.46 4.73 34.82
N ASP A 238 8.47 5.59 34.88
CA ASP A 238 8.41 6.97 34.42
C ASP A 238 9.71 7.28 33.69
N ILE A 239 9.68 7.15 32.37
CA ILE A 239 10.83 7.39 31.50
C ILE A 239 10.49 8.49 30.51
N ARG A 240 11.44 9.38 30.25
CA ARG A 240 11.31 10.40 29.22
C ARG A 240 12.45 10.24 28.23
N ILE A 241 12.12 9.81 27.03
CA ILE A 241 13.09 9.64 25.95
C ILE A 241 13.09 10.92 25.11
N PRO A 242 14.21 11.66 25.03
CA PRO A 242 14.35 12.79 24.11
C PRO A 242 14.41 12.31 22.65
N TYR A 243 13.82 13.09 21.75
CA TYR A 243 13.86 12.86 20.30
C TYR A 243 14.71 13.96 19.64
N ALA A 244 16.03 13.83 19.79
CA ALA A 244 17.00 14.70 19.14
C ALA A 244 17.12 14.35 17.66
N THR A 245 17.20 15.36 16.83
CA THR A 245 16.95 15.19 15.41
C THR A 245 17.60 16.40 14.68
N ASP A 246 18.31 16.18 13.58
CA ASP A 246 19.18 17.19 12.92
C ASP A 246 18.41 18.22 12.06
N PRO A 247 19.00 19.26 11.45
CA PRO A 247 18.22 20.23 10.66
C PRO A 247 17.46 19.64 9.46
N ALA A 248 17.85 18.46 8.97
CA ALA A 248 17.22 17.79 7.83
C ALA A 248 16.10 16.82 8.23
N GLY A 249 15.89 16.61 9.54
CA GLY A 249 14.83 15.72 10.02
C GLY A 249 15.31 14.34 10.49
N ASN A 250 16.60 14.05 10.38
CA ASN A 250 17.12 12.73 10.73
C ASN A 250 17.26 12.58 12.25
N ARG A 251 16.86 11.43 12.78
CA ARG A 251 17.03 11.10 14.21
C ARG A 251 18.51 11.07 14.56
N LEU A 252 18.90 11.79 15.60
CA LEU A 252 20.24 11.75 16.19
C LEU A 252 20.30 10.65 17.26
N PRO A 253 21.50 10.16 17.60
CA PRO A 253 21.69 9.17 18.66
C PRO A 253 21.02 9.64 19.96
N ASP A 254 20.37 8.71 20.64
CA ASP A 254 19.73 8.99 21.93
C ASP A 254 20.79 9.43 22.95
N PRO A 255 20.71 10.65 23.50
CA PRO A 255 21.65 11.14 24.49
C PRO A 255 21.75 10.27 25.75
N GLU A 256 20.70 9.52 26.11
CA GLU A 256 20.76 8.61 27.27
C GLU A 256 21.57 7.34 26.97
N LEU A 257 21.55 6.87 25.73
CA LEU A 257 22.32 5.70 25.29
C LEU A 257 23.74 6.07 24.82
N HIS A 258 23.91 7.29 24.31
CA HIS A 258 25.16 7.81 23.75
C HIS A 258 25.48 9.21 24.30
N PRO A 259 25.74 9.35 25.61
CA PRO A 259 25.96 10.66 26.24
C PRO A 259 27.21 11.38 25.73
N ASP A 260 28.17 10.65 25.18
CA ASP A 260 29.42 11.18 24.62
C ASP A 260 29.29 11.52 23.12
N SER A 261 28.11 11.30 22.50
CA SER A 261 27.92 11.62 21.09
C SER A 261 27.93 13.13 20.87
N THR A 262 28.80 13.58 19.96
CA THR A 262 28.89 14.98 19.51
C THR A 262 28.23 15.18 18.15
N LEU A 263 27.49 14.16 17.65
CA LEU A 263 26.88 14.19 16.33
C LEU A 263 25.71 15.16 16.29
N THR A 264 25.83 16.22 15.48
CA THR A 264 24.78 17.22 15.30
C THR A 264 23.99 17.07 14.00
N ALA A 265 24.53 16.31 13.03
CA ALA A 265 23.90 15.98 11.75
C ALA A 265 24.57 14.76 11.11
N TRP A 266 23.82 13.97 10.36
CA TRP A 266 24.39 12.87 9.59
C TRP A 266 25.05 13.39 8.31
N PRO A 267 26.32 13.03 8.02
CA PRO A 267 26.92 13.29 6.72
C PRO A 267 26.05 12.71 5.60
N ASP A 268 25.88 13.48 4.52
CA ASP A 268 25.10 13.10 3.34
C ASP A 268 23.64 12.67 3.63
N ASN A 269 23.09 13.06 4.78
CA ASN A 269 21.75 12.67 5.21
C ASN A 269 21.59 11.14 5.37
N ARG A 270 22.68 10.42 5.68
CA ARG A 270 22.73 8.96 5.80
C ARG A 270 22.99 8.53 7.24
N ILE A 271 22.00 7.91 7.87
CA ILE A 271 22.14 7.37 9.23
C ILE A 271 23.18 6.23 9.21
N ALA A 272 24.28 6.36 9.94
CA ALA A 272 25.32 5.32 9.98
C ALA A 272 25.21 4.41 11.21
N GLU A 273 24.54 4.89 12.26
CA GLU A 273 24.33 4.14 13.50
C GLU A 273 23.04 4.59 14.21
N ASP A 274 22.34 3.64 14.85
CA ASP A 274 21.25 3.92 15.79
C ASP A 274 21.27 2.85 16.88
N ALA A 275 21.47 3.26 18.13
CA ALA A 275 21.70 2.37 19.27
C ALA A 275 22.85 1.37 18.98
N HIS A 276 22.55 0.07 18.88
CA HIS A 276 23.50 -1.00 18.57
C HIS A 276 23.50 -1.42 17.09
N TYR A 277 22.72 -0.75 16.24
CA TYR A 277 22.66 -1.03 14.81
C TYR A 277 23.63 -0.13 14.05
N VAL A 278 24.45 -0.74 13.20
CA VAL A 278 25.32 -0.05 12.27
C VAL A 278 24.76 -0.23 10.86
N TYR A 279 24.55 0.88 10.19
CA TYR A 279 24.03 0.94 8.83
C TYR A 279 25.18 1.20 7.86
N ARG A 280 25.23 0.40 6.81
CA ARG A 280 26.11 0.64 5.67
C ARG A 280 25.22 0.89 4.48
N HIS A 281 25.42 2.05 3.90
CA HIS A 281 24.81 2.47 2.66
C HIS A 281 25.78 2.07 1.56
N ASP A 282 25.26 1.57 0.45
CA ASP A 282 26.09 1.42 -0.73
C ASP A 282 26.36 2.80 -1.35
N GLU A 283 26.97 2.85 -2.54
CA GLU A 283 27.19 4.14 -3.22
C GLU A 283 25.86 4.90 -3.46
N TYR A 284 24.74 4.20 -3.39
CA TYR A 284 23.45 4.60 -3.94
C TYR A 284 22.53 5.16 -2.86
N GLY A 285 22.80 4.83 -1.60
CA GLY A 285 22.04 5.26 -0.42
C GLY A 285 21.41 4.05 0.24
#